data_AF-A0A350PJB7-F1
#
_entry.id   AF-A0A350PJB7-F1
#
_cell.length_a   1.000
_cell.length_b   1.000
_cell.length_c   1.000
_cell.angle_alpha   90.00
_cell.angle_beta   90.00
_cell.angle_gamma   90.00
#
_symmetry.space_group_name_H-M   'P 1'
#
loop_
_entity.id
_entity.type
_entity.pdbx_description
1 polymer ?
#
loop_
_entity_poly.entity_id
_entity_poly.type
_entity_poly.pdbx_seq_one_letter_code
_entity_poly.pdbx_strand_id
1 'polypeptide(L)'
;MADTPDSVIAANEFTETFAAIKKEIHKVIIGQDEIINLLLISLFSRGHCVLIGVPGLAKTLLIKTLADTLGLSFNRIQFTPDLMPGDI
;
A
#
# COMPACT_ATOMS: atom_id res chain seq x y z
N MET A 1 4.79 -0.79 -32.30
CA MET A 1 5.31 0.31 -31.46
C MET A 1 4.43 1.51 -31.72
N ALA A 2 3.40 1.70 -30.89
CA ALA A 2 2.49 2.83 -31.01
C ALA A 2 2.64 3.66 -29.74
N ASP A 3 3.58 4.60 -29.76
CA ASP A 3 3.57 5.73 -28.84
C ASP A 3 2.52 6.73 -29.36
N THR A 4 1.25 6.45 -29.06
CA THR A 4 0.15 7.39 -29.27
C THR A 4 0.19 8.48 -28.21
N PRO A 5 -0.13 9.75 -28.52
CA PRO A 5 -0.17 10.86 -27.56
C PRO A 5 -0.97 10.54 -26.27
N ASP A 6 -1.98 9.68 -26.40
CA ASP A 6 -2.85 9.24 -25.31
C ASP A 6 -2.12 8.43 -24.22
N SER A 7 -1.08 7.65 -24.56
CA SER A 7 -0.35 6.87 -23.56
C SER A 7 0.53 7.76 -22.67
N VAL A 8 1.07 8.84 -23.24
CA VAL A 8 1.86 9.83 -22.50
C VAL A 8 0.98 10.63 -21.55
N ILE A 9 -0.23 11.01 -21.98
CA ILE A 9 -1.20 11.72 -21.13
C ILE A 9 -1.61 10.82 -19.95
N ALA A 10 -2.00 9.57 -20.21
CA ALA A 10 -2.37 8.62 -19.16
C ALA A 10 -1.22 8.36 -18.17
N ALA A 11 0.03 8.28 -18.64
CA ALA A 11 1.19 8.11 -17.77
C ALA A 11 1.43 9.32 -16.85
N ASN A 12 1.19 10.54 -17.34
CA ASN A 12 1.28 11.75 -16.53
C ASN A 12 0.18 11.80 -15.45
N GLU A 13 -1.07 11.52 -15.82
CA GLU A 13 -2.19 11.45 -14.87
C GLU A 13 -1.96 10.42 -13.76
N PHE A 14 -1.41 9.24 -14.12
CA PHE A 14 -1.02 8.23 -13.15
C PHE A 14 0.05 8.76 -12.19
N THR A 15 1.08 9.43 -12.72
CA THR A 15 2.19 9.97 -11.92
C THR A 15 1.69 11.01 -10.92
N GLU A 16 0.79 11.90 -11.34
CA GLU A 16 0.17 12.91 -10.46
C GLU A 16 -0.68 12.26 -9.36
N THR A 17 -1.50 11.27 -9.73
CA THR A 17 -2.36 10.54 -8.79
C THR A 17 -1.52 9.75 -7.78
N PHE A 18 -0.45 9.10 -8.24
CA PHE A 18 0.48 8.36 -7.40
C PHE A 18 1.16 9.28 -6.38
N ALA A 19 1.61 10.47 -6.82
CA ALA A 19 2.18 11.48 -5.93
C ALA A 19 1.15 11.98 -4.89
N ALA A 20 -0.11 12.19 -5.29
CA ALA A 20 -1.19 12.58 -4.39
C ALA A 20 -1.45 11.52 -3.31
N ILE A 21 -1.53 10.24 -3.69
CA ILE A 21 -1.68 9.11 -2.75
C ILE A 21 -0.55 9.11 -1.73
N LYS A 22 0.71 9.20 -2.18
CA LYS A 22 1.86 9.21 -1.26
C LYS A 22 1.78 10.40 -0.30
N LYS A 23 1.42 11.58 -0.80
CA LYS A 23 1.27 12.79 0.03
C LYS A 23 0.24 12.59 1.15
N GLU A 24 -0.88 11.95 0.87
CA GLU A 24 -1.89 11.63 1.89
C GLU A 24 -1.35 10.66 2.94
N ILE A 25 -0.65 9.60 2.52
CA ILE A 25 -0.04 8.63 3.44
C ILE A 25 0.98 9.32 4.36
N HIS A 26 1.78 10.25 3.82
CA HIS A 26 2.81 10.98 4.58
C HIS A 26 2.27 11.94 5.64
N LYS A 27 0.96 12.25 5.63
CA LYS A 27 0.34 13.01 6.73
C LYS A 27 0.32 12.22 8.04
N VAL A 28 0.36 10.88 7.96
CA VAL A 28 0.31 9.98 9.12
C VAL A 28 1.61 9.21 9.30
N ILE A 29 2.27 8.82 8.20
CA ILE A 29 3.47 7.98 8.21
C ILE A 29 4.72 8.81 7.89
N ILE A 30 5.70 8.78 8.80
CA ILE A 30 6.95 9.55 8.68
C ILE A 30 8.12 8.60 8.34
N GLY A 31 8.93 8.97 7.33
CA GLY A 31 10.23 8.36 7.03
C GLY A 31 10.23 6.97 6.37
N GLN A 32 9.08 6.40 6.00
CA GLN A 32 8.95 5.06 5.40
C GLN A 32 8.72 5.07 3.88
N ASP A 33 9.35 6.00 3.16
CA ASP A 33 9.14 6.22 1.71
C ASP A 33 9.34 4.98 0.85
N GLU A 34 10.42 4.23 1.10
CA GLU A 34 10.76 3.02 0.35
C GLU A 34 9.71 1.92 0.55
N ILE A 35 9.30 1.71 1.81
CA ILE A 35 8.29 0.70 2.16
C ILE A 35 6.94 1.06 1.52
N ILE A 36 6.54 2.34 1.56
CA ILE A 36 5.32 2.83 0.92
C ILE A 36 5.36 2.56 -0.59
N ASN A 37 6.49 2.84 -1.26
CA ASN A 37 6.67 2.54 -2.68
C ASN A 37 6.49 1.05 -2.97
N LEU A 38 7.18 0.18 -2.24
CA LEU A 38 7.11 -1.27 -2.45
C LEU A 38 5.70 -1.83 -2.20
N LEU A 39 5.00 -1.31 -1.18
CA LEU A 39 3.61 -1.68 -0.90
C LEU A 39 2.68 -1.30 -2.06
N LEU A 40 2.79 -0.07 -2.58
CA LEU A 40 1.99 0.38 -3.71
C LEU A 40 2.29 -0.44 -4.98
N ILE A 41 3.57 -0.70 -5.27
CA ILE A 41 3.99 -1.55 -6.39
C ILE A 41 3.39 -2.96 -6.26
N SER A 42 3.51 -3.57 -5.09
CA SER A 42 2.94 -4.91 -4.86
C SER A 42 1.42 -4.90 -5.00
N LEU A 43 0.75 -3.90 -4.45
CA LEU A 43 -0.72 -3.78 -4.52
C LEU A 43 -1.20 -3.67 -5.97
N PHE A 44 -0.61 -2.78 -6.76
CA PHE A 44 -0.96 -2.62 -8.18
C PHE A 44 -0.59 -3.85 -9.02
N SER A 45 0.43 -4.59 -8.60
CA SER A 45 0.81 -5.87 -9.21
C SER A 45 -0.01 -7.06 -8.70
N ARG A 46 -1.00 -6.84 -7.82
CA ARG A 46 -1.80 -7.89 -7.15
C ARG A 46 -0.95 -8.92 -6.38
N GLY A 47 0.20 -8.50 -5.88
CA GLY A 47 1.12 -9.30 -5.07
C GLY A 47 0.82 -9.24 -3.58
N HIS A 48 1.51 -10.08 -2.81
CA HIS A 48 1.45 -10.12 -1.35
C HIS A 48 2.77 -9.65 -0.74
N CYS A 49 2.69 -8.92 0.38
CA CYS A 49 3.87 -8.44 1.10
C CYS A 49 3.98 -9.06 2.48
N VAL A 50 5.21 -9.26 2.95
CA VAL A 50 5.54 -9.59 4.34
C VAL A 50 6.33 -8.44 4.94
N LEU A 51 5.80 -7.83 6.01
CA LEU A 51 6.44 -6.69 6.68
C LEU A 51 7.24 -7.11 7.91
N ILE A 52 8.55 -7.31 7.76
CA ILE A 52 9.45 -7.71 8.85
C ILE A 52 10.03 -6.49 9.57
N GLY A 53 10.17 -6.53 10.89
CA GLY A 53 10.81 -5.45 11.67
C GLY A 53 10.38 -5.47 13.13
N VAL A 54 11.03 -4.64 13.94
CA VAL A 54 10.79 -4.62 15.39
C VAL A 54 9.38 -4.10 15.73
N PRO A 55 8.82 -4.50 16.89
CA PRO A 55 7.56 -3.95 17.38
C PRO A 55 7.62 -2.42 17.50
N GLY A 56 6.48 -1.76 17.26
CA GLY A 56 6.37 -0.30 17.41
C GLY A 56 6.68 0.53 16.17
N LEU A 57 7.11 -0.07 15.06
CA LEU A 57 7.39 0.66 13.80
C LEU A 57 6.14 0.98 12.95
N ALA A 58 5.01 1.21 13.60
CA ALA A 58 3.77 1.62 12.94
C ALA A 58 3.29 0.70 11.78
N LYS A 59 3.70 -0.57 11.72
CA LYS A 59 3.34 -1.51 10.63
C LYS A 59 1.83 -1.61 10.40
N THR A 60 1.07 -1.79 11.48
CA THR A 60 -0.40 -1.83 11.42
C THR A 60 -0.98 -0.49 10.99
N LEU A 61 -0.42 0.62 11.49
CA LEU A 61 -0.87 1.96 11.13
C LEU A 61 -0.62 2.22 9.64
N LEU A 62 0.54 1.83 9.11
CA LEU A 62 0.90 1.96 7.70
C LEU A 62 -0.11 1.25 6.79
N ILE A 63 -0.41 -0.02 7.05
CA ILE A 63 -1.36 -0.77 6.22
C ILE A 63 -2.77 -0.20 6.34
N LYS A 64 -3.19 0.22 7.54
CA LYS A 64 -4.49 0.86 7.73
C LYS A 64 -4.57 2.19 6.98
N THR A 65 -3.59 3.08 7.13
CA THR A 65 -3.52 4.35 6.41
C THR A 65 -3.54 4.14 4.90
N LEU A 66 -2.82 3.13 4.40
CA LEU A 66 -2.81 2.80 2.98
C LEU A 66 -4.22 2.39 2.50
N ALA A 67 -4.90 1.51 3.24
CA ALA A 67 -6.26 1.09 2.92
C ALA A 67 -7.25 2.27 2.95
N ASP A 68 -7.21 3.09 4.01
CA ASP A 68 -8.06 4.28 4.16
C ASP A 68 -7.82 5.29 3.01
N THR A 69 -6.55 5.53 2.63
CA THR A 69 -6.18 6.45 1.54
C THR A 69 -6.70 5.98 0.18
N LEU A 70 -6.72 4.67 -0.04
CA LEU A 70 -7.15 4.06 -1.31
C LEU A 70 -8.63 3.66 -1.32
N GLY A 71 -9.36 3.91 -0.23
CA GLY A 71 -10.76 3.49 -0.09
C GLY A 71 -10.96 1.97 -0.06
N LEU A 72 -9.96 1.22 0.40
CA LEU A 72 -9.98 -0.24 0.48
C LEU A 72 -10.48 -0.72 1.85
N SER A 73 -11.03 -1.93 1.89
CA SER A 73 -11.35 -2.60 3.15
C SER A 73 -10.08 -3.11 3.84
N PHE A 74 -9.92 -2.80 5.12
CA PHE A 74 -8.84 -3.33 5.96
C PHE A 74 -9.36 -4.38 6.94
N ASN A 75 -8.87 -5.61 6.82
CA ASN A 75 -9.12 -6.70 7.77
C ASN A 75 -7.81 -7.14 8.41
N ARG A 76 -7.84 -7.35 9.74
CA ARG A 76 -6.68 -7.79 10.52
C ARG A 76 -6.99 -9.12 11.20
N ILE A 77 -6.19 -10.13 10.89
CA ILE A 77 -6.23 -11.44 11.55
C ILE A 77 -4.98 -11.54 12.43
N GLN A 78 -5.19 -11.80 13.72
CA GLN A 78 -4.10 -12.07 14.65
C GLN A 78 -3.84 -13.57 14.67
N PHE A 79 -2.67 -13.98 14.20
CA PHE A 79 -2.22 -15.36 14.38
C PHE A 79 -1.98 -15.62 15.87
N THR A 80 -2.73 -16.56 16.41
CA THR A 80 -2.55 -17.17 17.74
C THR A 80 -2.30 -18.66 17.53
N PRO A 81 -1.65 -19.36 18.48
CA PRO A 81 -1.40 -20.80 18.34
C PRO A 81 -2.69 -21.63 18.20
N ASP A 82 -3.82 -21.09 18.64
CA ASP A 82 -5.13 -21.76 18.62
C ASP A 82 -5.95 -21.49 17.36
N LEU A 83 -5.50 -20.60 16.48
CA LEU A 83 -6.26 -20.20 15.28
C LEU A 83 -6.36 -21.38 14.31
N MET A 84 -7.59 -21.86 14.03
CA MET A 84 -7.83 -22.94 13.10
C MET A 84 -8.05 -22.41 11.67
N PRO A 85 -7.73 -23.18 10.61
CA PRO A 85 -7.97 -22.76 9.24
C PRO A 85 -9.44 -22.42 8.91
N GLY A 86 -10.39 -22.92 9.69
CA GLY A 86 -11.82 -22.61 9.53
C GLY A 86 -12.27 -21.30 10.15
N ASP A 87 -11.41 -20.62 10.93
CA ASP A 87 -11.71 -19.33 11.57
C ASP A 87 -11.47 -18.12 10.64
N ILE A 88 -11.00 -18.36 9.41
CA ILE A 88 -10.60 -17.36 8.40
C ILE A 88 -11.45 -17.51 7.14
#